data_AF-A0A511XR55-F1
#
_entry.id   AF-A0A511XR55-F1
#
_cell.length_a   1.000
_cell.length_b   1.000
_cell.length_c   1.000
_cell.angle_alpha   90.00
_cell.angle_beta   90.00
_cell.angle_gamma   90.00
#
_symmetry.space_group_name_H-M   'P 1'
#
loop_
_entity.id
_entity.type
_entity.pdbx_description
1 polymer ?
#
loop_
_entity_poly.entity_id
_entity_poly.type
_entity_poly.pdbx_seq_one_letter_code
_entity_poly.pdbx_strand_id
1 'polypeptide(L)'
;MSDLFLLSEHQMERISPCFPLAHGVPRVDDRRVLSGIIYVIRNGLQWKDAPKAYGPHKTLYNRFIRWSRLGVFDRIFVALTEQAGRSKRLMIDATHLKAHRTAASLLKKGLFPAISDAQKPV
;
A
#
# COMPACT_ATOMS: atom_id res chain seq x y z
N MET A 1 -19.71 11.71 -18.48
CA MET A 1 -18.78 12.51 -17.64
C MET A 1 -18.58 11.72 -16.37
N SER A 2 -17.39 11.18 -16.14
CA SER A 2 -17.09 10.43 -14.92
C SER A 2 -17.04 11.40 -13.76
N ASP A 3 -17.84 11.16 -12.71
CA ASP A 3 -17.73 11.88 -11.46
C ASP A 3 -16.31 11.67 -10.91
N LEU A 4 -15.54 12.76 -10.80
CA LEU A 4 -14.16 12.68 -10.34
C LEU A 4 -14.18 12.49 -8.83
N PHE A 5 -13.60 11.39 -8.36
CA PHE A 5 -13.29 11.24 -6.96
C PHE A 5 -12.29 12.31 -6.53
N LEU A 6 -12.68 13.23 -5.64
CA LEU A 6 -11.80 14.20 -5.01
C LEU A 6 -11.96 14.08 -3.50
N LEU A 7 -10.85 14.00 -2.77
CA LEU A 7 -10.87 14.12 -1.32
C LEU A 7 -11.48 15.48 -0.94
N SER A 8 -12.21 15.56 0.16
CA SER A 8 -12.66 16.86 0.66
C SER A 8 -11.50 17.64 1.29
N GLU A 9 -11.62 18.95 1.42
CA GLU A 9 -10.63 19.79 2.12
C GLU A 9 -10.41 19.30 3.55
N HIS A 10 -11.49 19.01 4.27
CA HIS A 10 -11.42 18.45 5.62
C HIS A 10 -10.70 17.08 5.67
N GLN A 11 -10.90 16.22 4.68
CA GLN A 11 -10.14 14.97 4.59
C GLN A 11 -8.66 15.23 4.38
N MET A 12 -8.31 16.20 3.53
CA MET A 12 -6.94 16.60 3.27
C MET A 12 -6.27 17.23 4.48
N GLU A 13 -6.95 18.11 5.20
CA GLU A 13 -6.45 18.74 6.43
C GLU A 13 -6.03 17.67 7.46
N ARG A 14 -6.85 16.63 7.64
CA ARG A 14 -6.56 15.53 8.57
C ARG A 14 -5.27 14.77 8.22
N ILE A 15 -4.96 14.62 6.95
CA ILE A 15 -3.77 13.85 6.49
C ILE A 15 -2.59 14.74 6.09
N SER A 16 -2.78 16.06 6.04
CA SER A 16 -1.76 17.05 5.68
C SER A 16 -0.44 16.88 6.46
N PRO A 17 -0.46 16.60 7.78
CA PRO A 17 0.77 16.38 8.55
C PRO A 17 1.58 15.14 8.13
N CYS A 18 0.98 14.18 7.43
CA CYS A 18 1.66 12.93 7.04
C CYS A 18 2.57 13.09 5.81
N PHE A 19 2.39 14.16 5.04
CA PHE A 19 3.18 14.43 3.85
C PHE A 19 4.57 14.98 4.20
N PRO A 20 5.60 14.63 3.42
CA PRO A 20 6.93 15.21 3.62
C PRO A 20 6.87 16.73 3.46
N LEU A 21 7.83 17.49 4.00
CA LEU A 21 7.93 18.94 3.74
C LEU A 21 8.42 19.21 2.31
N ALA A 22 7.95 20.28 1.68
CA ALA A 22 8.40 20.67 0.35
C ALA A 22 9.77 21.34 0.46
N HIS A 23 10.74 20.90 -0.34
CA HIS A 23 12.03 21.55 -0.45
C HIS A 23 12.08 22.32 -1.76
N GLY A 24 12.22 23.65 -1.69
CA GLY A 24 12.31 24.53 -2.85
C GLY A 24 10.96 24.83 -3.49
N VAL A 25 10.66 24.20 -4.62
CA VAL A 25 9.51 24.53 -5.47
C VAL A 25 8.19 24.11 -4.80
N PRO A 26 7.15 24.98 -4.80
CA PRO A 26 5.82 24.63 -4.34
C PRO A 26 5.32 23.37 -5.03
N ARG A 27 4.75 22.45 -4.24
CA ARG A 27 4.24 21.21 -4.80
C ARG A 27 2.98 21.46 -5.60
N VAL A 28 2.88 20.74 -6.72
CA VAL A 28 1.62 20.55 -7.43
C VAL A 28 0.57 20.04 -6.44
N ASP A 29 -0.66 20.51 -6.58
CA ASP A 29 -1.85 20.14 -5.80
C ASP A 29 -1.85 18.66 -5.34
N ASP A 30 -1.40 18.43 -4.09
CA ASP A 30 -1.26 17.11 -3.49
C ASP A 30 -2.65 16.46 -3.28
N ARG A 31 -3.72 17.26 -3.12
CA ARG A 31 -5.11 16.80 -3.02
C ARG A 31 -5.54 16.15 -4.33
N ARG A 32 -5.30 16.82 -5.45
CA ARG A 32 -5.62 16.29 -6.79
C ARG A 32 -4.82 15.02 -7.11
N VAL A 33 -3.53 15.02 -6.79
CA VAL A 33 -2.65 13.86 -7.05
C VAL A 33 -3.06 12.67 -6.20
N LEU A 34 -3.26 12.85 -4.90
CA LEU A 34 -3.68 11.76 -4.01
C LEU A 34 -5.06 11.21 -4.42
N SER A 35 -6.00 12.09 -4.77
CA SER A 35 -7.31 11.69 -5.26
C SER A 35 -7.21 10.84 -6.54
N GLY A 36 -6.33 11.22 -7.48
CA GLY A 36 -6.06 10.44 -8.68
C GLY A 36 -5.42 9.08 -8.40
N ILE A 37 -4.48 9.01 -7.44
CA ILE A 37 -3.87 7.75 -6.99
C ILE A 37 -4.95 6.82 -6.41
N ILE A 38 -5.80 7.33 -5.52
CA ILE A 38 -6.88 6.55 -4.91
C ILE A 38 -7.85 6.06 -5.99
N TYR A 39 -8.20 6.91 -6.96
CA TYR A 39 -9.07 6.54 -8.07
C TYR A 39 -8.50 5.38 -8.88
N VAL A 40 -7.22 5.43 -9.25
CA VAL A 40 -6.56 4.35 -10.02
C VAL A 40 -6.58 3.04 -9.23
N ILE A 41 -6.18 3.07 -7.96
CA ILE A 41 -6.08 1.87 -7.10
C ILE A 41 -7.47 1.28 -6.85
N ARG A 42 -8.45 2.12 -6.51
CA ARG A 42 -9.83 1.69 -6.21
C ARG A 42 -10.49 0.96 -7.39
N ASN A 43 -10.17 1.39 -8.61
CA ASN A 43 -10.77 0.84 -9.83
C ASN A 43 -9.86 -0.19 -10.54
N GLY A 44 -8.65 -0.46 -10.04
CA GLY A 44 -7.71 -1.39 -10.65
C GLY A 44 -7.20 -0.97 -12.04
N LEU A 45 -7.11 0.35 -12.29
CA LEU A 45 -6.76 0.88 -13.61
C LEU A 45 -5.24 0.86 -13.86
N GLN A 46 -4.84 0.86 -15.13
CA GLN A 46 -3.46 1.22 -15.47
C GLN A 46 -3.28 2.73 -15.25
N TRP A 47 -2.11 3.17 -14.79
CA TRP A 47 -1.85 4.59 -14.51
C TRP A 47 -2.15 5.50 -15.71
N LYS A 48 -1.85 5.05 -16.93
CA LYS A 48 -2.10 5.80 -18.18
C LYS A 48 -3.59 6.05 -18.46
N ASP A 49 -4.48 5.24 -17.86
CA ASP A 49 -5.92 5.31 -18.04
C ASP A 49 -6.59 6.21 -16.98
N ALA A 50 -5.80 6.78 -16.06
CA ALA A 50 -6.29 7.75 -15.10
C ALA A 50 -6.89 8.98 -15.83
N PRO A 51 -8.05 9.51 -15.37
CA PRO A 51 -8.61 10.73 -15.93
C PRO A 51 -7.60 11.88 -15.92
N LYS A 52 -7.47 12.56 -17.07
CA LYS A 52 -6.51 13.67 -17.24
C LYS A 52 -6.72 14.82 -16.26
N ALA A 53 -7.93 14.94 -15.70
CA ALA A 53 -8.26 15.92 -14.67
C ALA A 53 -7.41 15.78 -13.40
N TYR A 54 -6.86 14.59 -13.10
CA TYR A 54 -5.94 14.39 -11.98
C TYR A 54 -4.50 14.85 -12.28
N GLY A 55 -4.20 15.15 -13.54
CA GLY A 55 -2.87 15.49 -14.03
C GLY A 55 -2.20 14.33 -14.79
N PRO A 56 -0.92 14.50 -15.15
CA PRO A 56 -0.19 13.51 -15.94
C PRO A 56 -0.04 12.18 -15.19
N HIS A 57 -0.32 11.07 -15.87
CA HIS A 57 -0.22 9.72 -15.27
C HIS A 57 1.17 9.42 -14.68
N LYS A 58 2.24 9.92 -15.32
CA LYS A 58 3.62 9.78 -14.81
C LYS A 58 3.78 10.47 -13.45
N THR A 59 3.14 11.62 -13.24
CA THR A 59 3.17 12.33 -11.96
C THR A 59 2.47 11.50 -10.88
N LEU A 60 1.30 10.93 -11.17
CA LEU A 60 0.57 10.06 -10.23
C LEU A 60 1.45 8.87 -9.80
N TYR A 61 2.01 8.14 -10.77
CA TYR A 61 2.86 6.98 -10.51
C TYR A 61 4.12 7.35 -9.73
N ASN A 62 4.86 8.38 -10.17
CA ASN A 62 6.08 8.80 -9.50
C ASN A 62 5.79 9.27 -8.06
N ARG A 63 4.65 9.92 -7.83
CA ARG A 63 4.25 10.32 -6.48
C ARG A 63 3.87 9.15 -5.62
N PHE A 64 3.08 8.21 -6.14
CA PHE A 64 2.76 6.97 -5.46
C PHE A 64 4.03 6.26 -4.99
N ILE A 65 4.97 5.98 -5.89
CA ILE A 65 6.23 5.31 -5.55
C ILE A 65 7.04 6.08 -4.50
N ARG A 66 7.18 7.41 -4.68
CA ARG A 66 7.95 8.24 -3.74
C ARG A 66 7.31 8.26 -2.35
N TRP A 67 5.98 8.38 -2.28
CA TRP A 67 5.24 8.39 -1.02
C TRP A 67 5.22 7.04 -0.32
N SER A 68 5.09 5.94 -1.07
CA SER A 68 5.24 4.59 -0.53
C SER A 68 6.62 4.39 0.10
N ARG A 69 7.69 4.76 -0.60
CA ARG A 69 9.07 4.63 -0.06
C ARG A 69 9.34 5.49 1.17
N LEU A 70 8.64 6.62 1.30
CA LEU A 70 8.74 7.52 2.45
C LEU A 70 7.79 7.14 3.61
N GLY A 71 7.02 6.05 3.48
CA GLY A 71 6.05 5.62 4.47
C GLY A 71 4.88 6.59 4.67
N VAL A 72 4.55 7.41 3.66
CA VAL A 72 3.45 8.39 3.76
C VAL A 72 2.11 7.68 3.95
N PHE A 73 1.86 6.61 3.20
CA PHE A 73 0.61 5.86 3.31
C PHE A 73 0.48 5.15 4.66
N ASP A 74 1.59 4.66 5.22
CA ASP A 74 1.61 4.06 6.56
C ASP A 74 1.28 5.10 7.63
N ARG A 75 1.89 6.29 7.54
CA ARG A 75 1.57 7.42 8.45
C ARG A 75 0.11 7.84 8.34
N ILE A 76 -0.45 7.90 7.13
CA ILE A 76 -1.87 8.20 6.93
C ILE A 76 -2.74 7.12 7.58
N PHE A 77 -2.40 5.85 7.38
CA PHE A 77 -3.14 4.74 7.96
C PHE A 77 -3.14 4.80 9.50
N VAL A 78 -1.96 5.02 10.09
CA VAL A 78 -1.82 5.18 11.55
C VAL A 78 -2.64 6.37 12.04
N ALA A 79 -2.47 7.56 11.45
CA ALA A 79 -3.20 8.76 11.85
C ALA A 79 -4.73 8.60 11.78
N LEU A 80 -5.23 7.87 10.77
CA LEU A 80 -6.66 7.63 10.61
C LEU A 80 -7.21 6.53 11.54
N THR A 81 -6.38 5.55 11.91
CA THR A 81 -6.79 4.43 12.78
C THR A 81 -6.70 4.78 14.26
N GLU A 82 -5.70 5.56 14.68
CA GLU A 82 -5.57 6.07 16.06
C GLU A 82 -6.76 6.94 16.46
N GLN A 83 -7.25 7.79 15.55
CA GLN A 83 -8.41 8.65 15.79
C GLN A 83 -9.76 7.89 15.77
N ALA A 84 -9.81 6.72 15.12
CA ALA A 84 -11.06 6.00 14.88
C ALA A 84 -11.45 5.02 16.00
N GLY A 85 -10.57 4.80 16.99
CA GLY A 85 -10.76 3.76 18.01
C GLY A 85 -10.77 2.34 17.39
N ARG A 86 -11.42 1.37 18.06
CA ARG A 86 -11.55 0.00 17.53
C ARG A 86 -12.28 0.04 16.19
N SER A 87 -11.58 -0.23 15.10
CA SER A 87 -12.10 -0.08 13.73
C SER A 87 -13.31 -0.99 13.51
N LYS A 88 -14.43 -0.42 13.04
CA LYS A 88 -15.62 -1.20 12.61
C LYS A 88 -15.38 -2.06 11.38
N ARG A 89 -14.24 -1.88 10.70
CA ARG A 89 -13.86 -2.57 9.46
C ARG A 89 -12.49 -3.20 9.64
N LEU A 90 -12.45 -4.52 9.66
CA LEU A 90 -11.23 -5.33 9.57
C LEU A 90 -10.90 -5.54 8.09
N MET A 91 -9.70 -5.17 7.68
CA MET A 91 -9.17 -5.50 6.35
C MET A 91 -8.24 -6.69 6.53
N ILE A 92 -8.63 -7.84 5.99
CA ILE A 92 -7.80 -9.05 5.94
C ILE A 92 -7.24 -9.14 4.53
N ASP A 93 -5.93 -9.09 4.39
CA ASP A 93 -5.26 -9.47 3.14
C ASP A 93 -4.70 -10.89 3.25
N ALA A 94 -4.70 -11.61 2.13
CA ALA A 94 -4.14 -12.94 2.04
C ALA A 94 -3.30 -13.03 0.76
N THR A 95 -2.00 -13.24 0.91
CA THR A 95 -1.12 -13.52 -0.23
C THR A 95 -1.09 -15.03 -0.47
N HIS A 96 -1.71 -15.50 -1.54
CA HIS A 96 -1.64 -16.89 -1.96
C HIS A 96 -0.60 -17.03 -3.08
N LEU A 97 0.53 -17.66 -2.77
CA LEU A 97 1.55 -17.99 -3.77
C LEU A 97 1.50 -19.49 -4.08
N LYS A 98 1.26 -19.86 -5.34
CA LYS A 98 1.38 -21.24 -5.78
C LYS A 98 2.86 -21.61 -5.85
N ALA A 99 3.31 -22.42 -4.89
CA ALA A 99 4.67 -22.93 -4.87
C ALA A 99 4.81 -24.15 -5.80
N HIS A 100 5.93 -24.27 -6.49
CA HIS A 100 6.29 -25.51 -7.20
C HIS A 100 6.53 -26.63 -6.18
N ARG A 101 6.26 -27.89 -6.53
CA ARG A 101 6.38 -29.04 -5.61
C ARG A 101 7.76 -29.18 -4.93
N THR A 102 8.81 -28.64 -5.54
CA THR A 102 10.17 -28.64 -4.98
C THR A 102 10.54 -27.42 -4.14
N ALA A 103 9.65 -26.43 -3.99
CA ALA A 103 9.91 -25.24 -3.18
C ALA A 103 10.12 -25.57 -1.69
N ALA A 104 9.53 -26.66 -1.19
CA ALA A 104 9.69 -27.13 0.18
C ALA A 104 10.83 -28.15 0.36
N SER A 105 11.42 -28.67 -0.74
CA SER A 105 12.40 -29.77 -0.68
C SER A 105 13.86 -29.32 -0.80
N LEU A 106 14.13 -28.03 -1.05
CA LEU A 106 15.50 -27.49 -1.08
C LEU A 106 15.94 -27.02 0.31
N LEU A 107 16.39 -27.98 1.12
CA LEU A 107 17.18 -27.71 2.32
C LEU A 107 18.57 -27.18 1.92
N LYS A 108 18.91 -25.96 2.33
CA LYS A 108 20.28 -25.44 2.14
C LYS A 108 21.22 -26.30 2.99
N LYS A 109 22.07 -27.10 2.34
CA LYS A 109 23.04 -28.05 2.94
C LYS A 109 22.46 -29.31 3.62
N GLY A 110 21.42 -29.94 3.06
CA GLY A 110 21.16 -31.38 3.29
C GLY A 110 21.10 -31.88 4.76
N LEU A 111 20.77 -31.00 5.72
CA LEU A 111 20.74 -31.35 7.12
C LEU A 111 19.29 -31.69 7.50
N PHE A 112 18.97 -32.98 7.57
CA PHE A 112 17.80 -33.41 8.32
C PHE A 112 18.07 -33.14 9.80
N PRO A 113 17.17 -32.50 10.58
CA PRO A 113 17.15 -32.76 12.00
C PRO A 113 16.88 -34.26 12.12
N ALA A 114 17.82 -35.01 12.71
CA ALA A 114 17.59 -36.40 13.04
C ALA A 114 16.30 -36.44 13.89
N ILE A 115 15.23 -37.00 13.33
CA ILE A 115 14.04 -37.32 14.09
C ILE A 115 14.47 -38.46 15.01
N SER A 116 14.74 -38.12 16.26
CA SER A 116 15.01 -39.05 17.36
C SER A 116 13.71 -39.71 17.79
N ASP A 117 13.15 -40.57 16.94
CA ASP A 117 12.07 -41.47 17.34
C ASP A 117 12.66 -42.84 17.64
N ALA A 118 13.33 -42.92 18.80
CA ALA A 118 13.64 -44.20 19.43
C ALA A 118 12.39 -44.65 20.20
N GLN A 119 11.64 -45.59 19.63
CA GLN A 119 10.53 -46.23 20.33
C GLN A 119 11.11 -47.28 21.32
N LYS A 120 10.96 -47.05 22.63
CA LYS A 120 11.30 -48.05 23.65
C LYS A 120 10.31 -49.23 23.57
N PRO A 121 10.77 -50.48 23.57
CA PRO A 121 9.87 -51.62 23.70
C PRO A 121 9.33 -51.68 25.14
N VAL A 122 8.02 -51.94 25.26
CA VAL A 122 7.35 -52.44 26.47
C VAL A 122 7.03 -53.90 26.24
#